data_AF-A0A7V2P626-F1
#
_entry.id   AF-A0A7V2P626-F1
#
_cell.length_a   1.000
_cell.length_b   1.000
_cell.length_c   1.000
_cell.angle_alpha   90.00
_cell.angle_beta   90.00
_cell.angle_gamma   90.00
#
_symmetry.space_group_name_H-M   'P 1'
#
loop_
_entity.id
_entity.type
_entity.pdbx_description
1 polymer ?
#
loop_
_entity_poly.entity_id
_entity_poly.type
_entity_poly.pdbx_seq_one_letter_code
_entity_poly.pdbx_strand_id
1 'polypeptide(L)'
;MSLFGRIIDRIAGRSKDKTRHRLCTHLRTIGLNVQVAERGLPEEGIYGGLLGTSLGLLAVQESPIRWINMLEHPASRYASAAFTYVYVVPDQRVRSGGYLELRSTRQRNASVYGRVIDLSWTANFVGTRVTTAADEEWDEEMEEGLLDRLNNDTPLKEGLIRLNEDIMVRSVPNFWCWAISSGSYQESGLGQESRRMAPSQEQWECYEMIARHLLESSTEEQDTEAGEAEKDPEPEPSEGENQPDSESSEESSEQSN
;
A
#
# COMPACT_ATOMS: atom_id res chain seq x y z
N MET A 1 2.92 45.22 0.15
CA MET A 1 3.32 44.41 1.33
C MET A 1 4.29 45.19 2.20
N SER A 2 3.95 45.45 3.47
CA SER A 2 4.77 46.24 4.41
C SER A 2 6.04 45.48 4.85
N LEU A 3 7.07 46.22 5.26
CA LEU A 3 8.34 45.68 5.76
C LEU A 3 8.13 44.77 6.99
N PHE A 4 7.15 45.11 7.84
CA PHE A 4 6.77 44.34 9.02
C PHE A 4 6.20 42.96 8.67
N GLY A 5 5.37 42.87 7.63
CA GLY A 5 4.83 41.57 7.17
C GLY A 5 5.94 40.60 6.79
N ARG A 6 6.94 41.06 6.03
CA ARG A 6 8.09 40.22 5.60
C ARG A 6 8.95 39.71 6.76
N ILE A 7 9.04 40.46 7.86
CA ILE A 7 9.82 40.05 9.03
C ILE A 7 9.06 38.96 9.81
N ILE A 8 7.75 39.11 9.99
CA ILE A 8 6.91 38.11 10.65
C ILE A 8 6.87 36.81 9.85
N ASP A 9 6.68 36.89 8.53
CA ASP A 9 6.69 35.72 7.64
C ASP A 9 8.03 34.97 7.71
N ARG A 10 9.15 35.70 7.77
CA ARG A 10 10.49 35.14 7.90
C ARG A 10 10.72 34.47 9.25
N ILE A 11 10.20 35.03 10.34
CA ILE A 11 10.33 34.45 11.69
C ILE A 11 9.43 33.21 11.82
N ALA A 12 8.19 33.27 11.32
CA ALA A 12 7.27 32.15 11.28
C ALA A 12 7.83 30.99 10.45
N GLY A 13 8.38 31.28 9.26
CA GLY A 13 9.07 30.28 8.43
C GLY A 13 10.21 29.58 9.16
N ARG A 14 11.09 30.35 9.82
CA ARG A 14 12.20 29.80 10.63
C ARG A 14 11.72 28.90 11.78
N SER A 15 10.57 29.19 12.38
CA SER A 15 10.01 28.36 13.46
C SER A 15 9.45 27.04 12.93
N LYS A 16 8.74 27.08 11.80
CA LYS A 16 8.20 25.88 11.13
C LYS A 16 9.31 24.93 10.70
N ASP A 17 10.38 25.46 10.12
CA ASP A 17 11.53 24.65 9.74
C ASP A 17 12.22 23.99 10.95
N LYS A 18 12.32 24.67 12.10
CA LYS A 18 12.88 24.07 13.32
C LYS A 18 12.09 22.86 13.78
N THR A 19 10.76 22.93 13.74
CA THR A 19 9.89 21.81 14.14
C THR A 19 10.12 20.60 13.23
N ARG A 20 10.16 20.83 11.91
CA ARG A 20 10.44 19.78 10.92
C ARG A 20 11.83 19.16 11.08
N HIS A 21 12.85 19.96 11.38
CA HIS A 21 14.20 19.45 11.70
C HIS A 21 14.21 18.60 12.98
N ARG A 22 13.46 18.98 14.02
CA ARG A 22 13.35 18.16 15.24
C ARG A 22 12.71 16.80 14.97
N LEU A 23 11.63 16.78 14.17
CA LEU A 23 11.01 15.53 13.71
C LEU A 23 12.01 14.68 12.93
N CYS A 24 12.72 15.29 11.96
CA CYS A 24 13.75 14.61 11.17
C CYS A 24 14.85 14.00 12.06
N THR A 25 15.35 14.74 13.07
CA THR A 25 16.34 14.22 14.02
C THR A 25 15.77 13.04 14.81
N HIS A 26 14.54 13.14 15.31
CA HIS A 26 13.93 12.06 16.08
C HIS A 26 13.74 10.79 15.24
N LEU A 27 13.23 10.90 14.01
CA LEU A 27 13.06 9.76 13.12
C LEU A 27 14.39 9.06 12.80
N ARG A 28 15.49 9.81 12.70
CA ARG A 28 16.83 9.22 12.58
C ARG A 28 17.25 8.46 13.84
N THR A 29 16.83 8.88 15.04
CA THR A 29 17.15 8.15 16.28
C THR A 29 16.47 6.79 16.38
N ILE A 30 15.34 6.59 15.71
CA ILE A 30 14.67 5.29 15.59
C ILE A 30 15.13 4.50 14.34
N GLY A 31 16.21 4.93 13.68
CA GLY A 31 16.85 4.21 12.59
C GLY A 31 16.40 4.59 11.17
N LEU A 32 15.54 5.59 11.00
CA LEU A 32 15.03 5.95 9.67
C LEU A 32 15.97 6.88 8.90
N ASN A 33 16.21 6.55 7.64
CA ASN A 33 16.95 7.40 6.72
C ASN A 33 16.04 8.49 6.14
N VAL A 34 15.90 9.59 6.89
CA VAL A 34 15.02 10.71 6.52
C VAL A 34 15.77 12.01 6.26
N GLN A 35 15.23 12.84 5.38
CA GLN A 35 15.75 14.17 5.04
C GLN A 35 14.62 15.19 4.98
N VAL A 36 14.92 16.44 5.32
CA VAL A 36 13.97 17.54 5.17
C VAL A 36 13.84 17.87 3.69
N ALA A 37 12.64 17.77 3.12
CA ALA A 37 12.41 18.04 1.71
C ALA A 37 12.35 19.56 1.43
N GLU A 38 12.62 19.93 0.17
CA GLU A 38 12.40 21.28 -0.32
C GLU A 38 10.92 21.68 -0.19
N ARG A 39 10.68 23.00 -0.07
CA ARG A 39 9.33 23.53 0.11
C ARG A 39 8.61 23.70 -1.22
N GLY A 40 7.29 23.61 -1.18
CA GLY A 40 6.44 23.86 -2.35
C GLY A 40 6.28 22.64 -3.28
N LEU A 41 6.70 21.46 -2.82
CA LEU A 41 6.37 20.21 -3.49
C LEU A 41 4.85 20.00 -3.49
N PRO A 42 4.25 19.50 -4.59
CA PRO A 42 2.81 19.26 -4.67
C PRO A 42 2.27 18.45 -3.49
N GLU A 43 3.02 17.46 -3.03
CA GLU A 43 2.64 16.52 -1.97
C GLU A 43 2.46 17.21 -0.60
N GLU A 44 2.96 18.44 -0.40
CA GLU A 44 2.61 19.26 0.78
C GLU A 44 1.10 19.52 0.86
N GLY A 45 0.42 19.53 -0.30
CA GLY A 45 -1.02 19.70 -0.43
C GLY A 45 -1.84 18.47 -0.06
N ILE A 46 -1.23 17.29 0.10
CA ILE A 46 -1.95 16.08 0.56
C ILE A 46 -2.49 16.36 1.97
N TYR A 47 -3.82 16.44 2.07
CA TYR A 47 -4.56 16.85 3.27
C TYR A 47 -4.32 18.28 3.78
N GLY A 48 -3.57 19.11 3.06
CA GLY A 48 -3.45 20.53 3.35
C GLY A 48 -4.80 21.22 3.29
N GLY A 49 -5.20 21.90 4.35
CA GLY A 49 -6.49 22.58 4.49
C GLY A 49 -7.59 21.71 5.11
N LEU A 50 -7.59 20.39 4.88
CA LEU A 50 -8.57 19.47 5.50
C LEU A 50 -8.13 19.03 6.90
N LEU A 51 -6.87 18.67 7.06
CA LEU A 51 -6.28 18.20 8.33
C LEU A 51 -5.27 19.19 8.91
N GLY A 52 -5.38 20.47 8.55
CA GLY A 52 -4.49 21.54 9.04
C GLY A 52 -3.56 22.11 7.98
N THR A 53 -2.59 22.92 8.42
CA THR A 53 -1.64 23.60 7.53
C THR A 53 -0.35 22.80 7.44
N SER A 54 0.11 22.46 6.23
CA SER A 54 1.39 21.77 6.07
C SER A 54 2.57 22.61 6.55
N LEU A 55 3.46 21.98 7.31
CA LEU A 55 4.78 22.47 7.69
C LEU A 55 5.89 22.04 6.73
N GLY A 56 5.52 21.29 5.69
CA GLY A 56 6.41 20.71 4.70
C GLY A 56 6.67 19.23 4.92
N LEU A 57 7.31 18.61 3.93
CA LEU A 57 7.56 17.18 3.89
C LEU A 57 8.91 16.80 4.49
N LEU A 58 8.98 15.58 5.00
CA LEU A 58 10.21 14.82 5.13
C LEU A 58 10.23 13.74 4.05
N ALA A 59 11.34 13.61 3.34
CA ALA A 59 11.59 12.51 2.42
C ALA A 59 12.20 11.35 3.18
N VAL A 60 11.67 10.15 2.96
CA VAL A 60 12.14 8.90 3.54
C VAL A 60 12.80 8.08 2.45
N GLN A 61 14.00 7.59 2.72
CA GLN A 61 14.75 6.73 1.80
C GLN A 61 14.51 5.27 2.18
N GLU A 62 14.58 4.38 1.18
CA GLU A 62 14.58 2.93 1.38
C GLU A 62 13.31 2.37 2.09
N SER A 63 12.18 3.06 1.95
CA SER A 63 10.88 2.62 2.49
C SER A 63 9.77 2.78 1.44
N PRO A 64 8.72 1.93 1.46
CA PRO A 64 7.48 2.14 0.70
C PRO A 64 6.83 3.50 1.00
N ILE A 65 6.93 3.95 2.25
CA ILE A 65 6.52 5.30 2.65
C ILE A 65 7.62 6.26 2.18
N ARG A 66 7.32 7.11 1.20
CA ARG A 66 8.31 8.05 0.63
C ARG A 66 8.30 9.41 1.28
N TRP A 67 7.15 9.84 1.80
CA TRP A 67 7.04 11.14 2.45
C TRP A 67 6.27 11.08 3.75
N ILE A 68 6.64 11.98 4.65
CA ILE A 68 5.90 12.28 5.88
C ILE A 68 5.52 13.75 5.81
N ASN A 69 4.23 14.04 5.64
CA ASN A 69 3.70 15.39 5.70
C ASN A 69 3.34 15.73 7.15
N MET A 70 3.93 16.78 7.69
CA MET A 70 3.61 17.28 9.03
C MET A 70 2.59 18.40 8.91
N LEU A 71 1.41 18.20 9.50
CA LEU A 71 0.31 19.15 9.49
C LEU A 71 0.19 19.81 10.86
N GLU A 72 0.14 21.14 10.89
CA GLU A 72 -0.09 21.96 12.08
C GLU A 72 -1.56 22.38 12.16
N HIS A 73 -2.16 22.11 13.31
CA HIS A 73 -3.46 22.65 13.70
C HIS A 73 -3.25 23.96 14.46
N PRO A 74 -4.04 25.00 14.15
CA PRO A 74 -3.92 26.27 14.86
C PRO A 74 -4.17 26.07 16.35
N ALA A 75 -3.31 26.66 17.17
CA ALA A 75 -3.51 26.69 18.62
C ALA A 75 -4.83 27.39 18.95
N SER A 76 -5.49 26.93 20.01
CA SER A 76 -6.69 27.59 20.55
C SER A 76 -6.32 28.35 21.83
N ARG A 77 -7.27 29.13 22.38
CA ARG A 77 -7.09 29.86 23.65
C ARG A 77 -6.72 28.93 24.82
N TYR A 78 -7.06 27.65 24.74
CA TYR A 78 -6.92 26.68 25.83
C TYR A 78 -5.96 25.53 25.52
N ALA A 79 -5.40 25.50 24.31
CA ALA A 79 -4.78 24.33 23.75
C ALA A 79 -3.61 24.72 22.82
N SER A 80 -2.48 24.03 22.95
CA SER A 80 -1.27 24.32 22.17
C SER A 80 -1.43 23.88 20.70
N ALA A 81 -0.54 24.34 19.82
CA ALA A 81 -0.56 23.85 18.43
C ALA A 81 -0.36 22.32 18.44
N ALA A 82 -1.30 21.61 17.82
CA ALA A 82 -1.26 20.17 17.68
C ALA A 82 -0.70 19.80 16.31
N PHE A 83 -0.06 18.64 16.22
CA PHE A 83 0.49 18.15 14.97
C PHE A 83 -0.12 16.80 14.59
N THR A 84 -0.33 16.62 13.30
CA THR A 84 -0.71 15.34 12.70
C THR A 84 0.32 14.99 11.63
N TYR A 85 0.59 13.69 11.48
CA TYR A 85 1.47 13.19 10.43
C TYR A 85 0.66 12.38 9.45
N VAL A 86 0.93 12.61 8.17
CA VAL A 86 0.41 11.81 7.07
C VAL A 86 1.60 11.12 6.42
N TYR A 87 1.54 9.80 6.34
CA TYR A 87 2.56 8.97 5.71
C TYR A 87 2.10 8.65 4.29
N VAL A 88 2.90 8.99 3.30
CA VAL A 88 2.53 8.95 1.89
C VAL A 88 3.27 7.82 1.19
N VAL A 89 2.51 6.94 0.56
CA VAL A 89 2.98 5.77 -0.20
C VAL A 89 2.63 6.00 -1.67
N PRO A 90 3.58 6.40 -2.53
CA PRO A 90 3.29 6.59 -3.95
C PRO A 90 2.92 5.26 -4.62
N ASP A 91 1.87 5.28 -5.42
CA ASP A 91 1.34 4.14 -6.14
C ASP A 91 0.62 4.61 -7.42
N GLN A 92 1.22 4.31 -8.57
CA GLN A 92 0.70 4.73 -9.88
C GLN A 92 -0.60 4.01 -10.26
N ARG A 93 -0.96 2.93 -9.56
CA ARG A 93 -2.21 2.21 -9.79
C ARG A 93 -3.41 2.99 -9.27
N VAL A 94 -3.22 3.92 -8.32
CA VAL A 94 -4.31 4.74 -7.77
C VAL A 94 -4.95 5.60 -8.88
N ARG A 95 -6.21 5.30 -9.21
CA ARG A 95 -6.94 5.96 -10.32
C ARG A 95 -7.83 7.12 -9.87
N SER A 96 -8.11 8.04 -10.80
CA SER A 96 -9.02 9.17 -10.62
C SER A 96 -10.49 8.77 -10.78
N GLY A 97 -11.40 9.39 -10.02
CA GLY A 97 -12.86 9.18 -10.13
C GLY A 97 -13.57 9.16 -8.78
N GLY A 98 -12.86 8.75 -7.74
CA GLY A 98 -13.28 8.81 -6.33
C GLY A 98 -12.08 8.56 -5.43
N TYR A 99 -12.32 8.11 -4.21
CA TYR A 99 -11.26 7.55 -3.38
C TYR A 99 -11.77 6.36 -2.57
N LEU A 100 -10.88 5.39 -2.38
CA LEU A 100 -11.04 4.32 -1.40
C LEU A 100 -10.55 4.82 -0.04
N GLU A 101 -11.37 4.63 0.98
CA GLU A 101 -11.01 4.86 2.38
C GLU A 101 -11.09 3.54 3.14
N LEU A 102 -9.99 3.15 3.76
CA LEU A 102 -9.90 2.00 4.64
C LEU A 102 -9.75 2.50 6.07
N ARG A 103 -10.51 1.92 6.99
CA ARG A 103 -10.46 2.27 8.41
C ARG A 103 -10.31 1.01 9.24
N SER A 104 -9.34 1.01 10.15
CA SER A 104 -9.28 -0.01 11.20
C SER A 104 -10.23 0.35 12.34
N THR A 105 -10.91 -0.68 12.85
CA THR A 105 -11.85 -0.58 13.96
C THR A 105 -11.55 -1.68 14.96
N ARG A 106 -11.29 -1.29 16.21
CA ARG A 106 -11.10 -2.24 17.31
C ARG A 106 -12.41 -2.88 17.73
N GLN A 107 -12.45 -4.20 17.70
CA GLN A 107 -13.57 -5.01 18.17
C GLN A 107 -13.41 -5.27 19.67
N ARG A 108 -14.46 -4.98 20.45
CA ARG A 108 -14.45 -5.10 21.91
C ARG A 108 -15.42 -6.17 22.37
N ASN A 109 -15.01 -6.96 23.36
CA ASN A 109 -15.90 -7.91 23.99
C ASN A 109 -16.89 -7.20 24.94
N ALA A 110 -18.18 -7.32 24.64
CA ALA A 110 -19.24 -6.74 25.46
C ALA A 110 -19.41 -7.43 26.83
N SER A 111 -19.06 -8.72 26.96
CA SER A 111 -19.22 -9.51 28.19
C SER A 111 -18.07 -9.30 29.18
N VAL A 112 -16.89 -8.86 28.75
CA VAL A 112 -15.73 -8.64 29.62
C VAL A 112 -15.20 -7.22 29.43
N TYR A 113 -15.80 -6.27 30.15
CA TYR A 113 -15.30 -4.90 30.42
C TYR A 113 -14.40 -4.29 29.33
N GLY A 114 -14.93 -4.15 28.11
CA GLY A 114 -14.31 -3.33 27.06
C GLY A 114 -12.92 -3.77 26.58
N ARG A 115 -12.48 -5.00 26.89
CA ARG A 115 -11.21 -5.53 26.35
C ARG A 115 -11.32 -5.61 24.83
N VAL A 116 -10.32 -5.05 24.15
CA VAL A 116 -10.15 -5.21 22.69
C VAL A 116 -9.76 -6.66 22.43
N ILE A 117 -10.57 -7.35 21.64
CA ILE A 117 -10.37 -8.78 21.29
C ILE A 117 -9.85 -8.96 19.88
N ASP A 118 -10.10 -8.00 19.00
CA ASP A 118 -9.65 -8.04 17.62
C ASP A 118 -9.62 -6.64 17.00
N LEU A 119 -9.08 -6.55 15.80
CA LEU A 119 -9.08 -5.38 14.94
C LEU A 119 -9.51 -5.79 13.54
N SER A 120 -10.51 -5.09 13.00
CA SER A 120 -11.02 -5.33 11.65
C SER A 120 -10.83 -4.09 10.78
N TRP A 121 -10.51 -4.30 9.52
CA TRP A 121 -10.47 -3.28 8.48
C TRP A 121 -11.77 -3.29 7.69
N THR A 122 -12.28 -2.10 7.40
CA THR A 122 -13.46 -1.89 6.55
C THR A 122 -13.11 -0.90 5.45
N ALA A 123 -13.60 -1.15 4.24
CA ALA A 123 -13.49 -0.23 3.13
C ALA A 123 -14.76 0.60 2.93
N ASN A 124 -14.58 1.81 2.42
CA ASN A 124 -15.65 2.67 1.97
C ASN A 124 -15.17 3.45 0.73
N PHE A 125 -15.84 3.26 -0.39
CA PHE A 125 -15.61 4.07 -1.58
C PHE A 125 -16.41 5.37 -1.50
N VAL A 126 -15.75 6.50 -1.75
CA VAL A 126 -16.40 7.82 -1.80
C VAL A 126 -16.16 8.49 -3.14
N GLY A 127 -17.25 8.90 -3.79
CA GLY A 127 -17.22 9.56 -5.10
C GLY A 127 -18.14 8.87 -6.09
N THR A 128 -17.96 9.19 -7.36
CA THR A 128 -18.67 8.52 -8.46
C THR A 128 -17.71 7.57 -9.13
N ARG A 129 -17.98 6.26 -9.08
CA ARG A 129 -17.21 5.29 -9.85
C ARG A 129 -17.38 5.65 -11.33
N VAL A 130 -16.29 6.08 -11.98
CA VAL A 130 -16.25 6.27 -13.43
C VAL A 130 -15.69 4.97 -13.96
N THR A 131 -16.58 4.06 -14.39
CA THR A 131 -16.16 2.71 -14.71
C THR A 131 -16.09 2.46 -16.20
N THR A 132 -14.90 2.10 -16.67
CA THR A 132 -14.75 1.07 -17.70
C THR A 132 -14.76 -0.31 -17.05
N ALA A 133 -14.93 -1.39 -17.81
CA ALA A 133 -14.87 -2.75 -17.25
C ALA A 133 -13.55 -3.02 -16.51
N ALA A 134 -12.45 -2.44 -16.99
CA ALA A 134 -11.12 -2.54 -16.36
C ALA A 134 -10.98 -1.69 -15.08
N ASP A 135 -11.92 -0.79 -14.80
CA ASP A 135 -11.98 -0.05 -13.53
C ASP A 135 -12.78 -0.83 -12.48
N GLU A 136 -13.83 -1.56 -12.88
CA GLU A 136 -14.62 -2.41 -11.98
C GLU A 136 -13.80 -3.57 -11.42
N GLU A 137 -13.06 -4.27 -12.29
CA GLU A 137 -12.19 -5.38 -11.88
C GLU A 137 -11.09 -4.92 -10.92
N TRP A 138 -10.49 -3.76 -11.18
CA TRP A 138 -9.47 -3.19 -10.31
C TRP A 138 -10.04 -2.74 -8.97
N ASP A 139 -11.24 -2.13 -8.96
CA ASP A 139 -11.90 -1.71 -7.73
C ASP A 139 -12.23 -2.91 -6.83
N GLU A 140 -12.72 -4.03 -7.39
CA GLU A 140 -13.00 -5.25 -6.64
C GLU A 140 -11.71 -5.92 -6.13
N GLU A 141 -10.71 -6.10 -7.00
CA GLU A 141 -9.43 -6.70 -6.64
C GLU A 141 -8.73 -5.90 -5.53
N MET A 142 -8.68 -4.57 -5.68
CA MET A 142 -8.04 -3.69 -4.71
C MET A 142 -8.85 -3.55 -3.43
N GLU A 143 -10.17 -3.59 -3.47
CA GLU A 143 -10.99 -3.48 -2.26
C GLU A 143 -10.97 -4.80 -1.48
N GLU A 144 -11.33 -5.91 -2.10
CA GLU A 144 -11.45 -7.21 -1.43
C GLU A 144 -10.09 -7.80 -1.10
N GLY A 145 -9.16 -7.83 -2.06
CA GLY A 145 -7.84 -8.42 -1.87
C GLY A 145 -7.01 -7.67 -0.81
N LEU A 146 -7.08 -6.34 -0.79
CA LEU A 146 -6.39 -5.55 0.23
C LEU A 146 -7.04 -5.69 1.60
N LEU A 147 -8.38 -5.71 1.67
CA LEU A 147 -9.08 -5.95 2.93
C LEU A 147 -8.77 -7.31 3.50
N ASP A 148 -8.70 -8.35 2.65
CA ASP A 148 -8.35 -9.70 3.07
C ASP A 148 -6.94 -9.73 3.67
N ARG A 149 -5.94 -9.22 2.94
CA ARG A 149 -4.56 -9.12 3.44
C ARG A 149 -4.46 -8.38 4.78
N LEU A 150 -5.09 -7.22 4.89
CA LEU A 150 -5.06 -6.42 6.12
C LEU A 150 -5.80 -7.08 7.30
N ASN A 151 -6.90 -7.81 7.04
CA ASN A 151 -7.66 -8.50 8.08
C ASN A 151 -7.02 -9.82 8.53
N ASN A 152 -6.22 -10.45 7.65
CA ASN A 152 -5.53 -11.71 7.90
C ASN A 152 -4.08 -11.52 8.41
N ASP A 153 -3.49 -10.32 8.30
CA ASP A 153 -2.19 -10.00 8.91
C ASP A 153 -2.29 -9.89 10.44
N THR A 154 -2.03 -11.03 11.10
CA THR A 154 -2.06 -11.15 12.57
C THR A 154 -1.00 -10.26 13.25
N PRO A 155 0.29 -10.25 12.84
CA PRO A 155 1.29 -9.34 13.40
C PRO A 155 0.89 -7.86 13.36
N LEU A 156 0.33 -7.39 12.23
CA LEU A 156 -0.16 -6.02 12.09
C LEU A 156 -1.30 -5.74 13.07
N LYS A 157 -2.31 -6.61 13.13
CA LYS A 157 -3.47 -6.44 14.01
C LYS A 157 -3.06 -6.39 15.48
N GLU A 158 -2.21 -7.32 15.93
CA GLU A 158 -1.70 -7.35 17.30
C GLU A 158 -0.87 -6.11 17.63
N GLY A 159 -0.04 -5.65 16.70
CA GLY A 159 0.73 -4.41 16.81
C GLY A 159 -0.16 -3.20 17.03
N LEU A 160 -1.17 -3.00 16.18
CA LEU A 160 -2.10 -1.88 16.28
C LEU A 160 -2.96 -1.94 17.54
N ILE A 161 -3.41 -3.12 17.97
CA ILE A 161 -4.15 -3.31 19.24
C ILE A 161 -3.27 -2.90 20.43
N ARG A 162 -2.02 -3.37 20.47
CA ARG A 162 -1.07 -3.08 21.56
C ARG A 162 -0.72 -1.59 21.64
N LEU A 163 -0.56 -0.95 20.50
CA LEU A 163 -0.32 0.49 20.38
C LEU A 163 -1.58 1.32 20.67
N ASN A 164 -2.75 0.70 20.78
CA ASN A 164 -4.05 1.36 20.86
C ASN A 164 -4.25 2.39 19.72
N GLU A 165 -3.89 1.99 18.50
CA GLU A 165 -3.97 2.81 17.30
C GLU A 165 -5.16 2.41 16.44
N ASP A 166 -5.94 3.39 16.01
CA ASP A 166 -6.84 3.25 14.87
C ASP A 166 -6.16 3.94 13.69
N ILE A 167 -6.28 3.37 12.49
CA ILE A 167 -5.61 3.83 11.29
C ILE A 167 -6.64 4.08 10.22
N MET A 168 -6.43 5.18 9.50
CA MET A 168 -7.14 5.50 8.27
C MET A 168 -6.12 5.48 7.14
N VAL A 169 -6.43 4.72 6.09
CA VAL A 169 -5.72 4.74 4.81
C VAL A 169 -6.67 5.29 3.77
N ARG A 170 -6.21 6.23 2.94
CA ARG A 170 -7.02 6.77 1.85
C ARG A 170 -6.21 6.81 0.57
N SER A 171 -6.80 6.40 -0.53
CA SER A 171 -6.25 6.68 -1.86
C SER A 171 -6.36 8.17 -2.17
N VAL A 172 -5.33 8.78 -2.74
CA VAL A 172 -5.33 10.20 -3.11
C VAL A 172 -4.98 10.33 -4.59
N PRO A 173 -5.95 10.19 -5.50
CA PRO A 173 -5.67 10.07 -6.93
C PRO A 173 -4.96 11.25 -7.56
N ASN A 174 -5.28 12.46 -7.11
CA ASN A 174 -4.62 13.68 -7.62
C ASN A 174 -3.10 13.69 -7.35
N PHE A 175 -2.63 12.82 -6.45
CA PHE A 175 -1.23 12.66 -6.08
C PHE A 175 -0.70 11.24 -6.33
N TRP A 176 -1.48 10.35 -6.96
CA TRP A 176 -1.06 9.00 -7.34
C TRP A 176 -0.42 8.24 -6.16
N CYS A 177 -1.09 8.29 -5.01
CA CYS A 177 -0.55 7.76 -3.78
C CYS A 177 -1.64 7.31 -2.81
N TRP A 178 -1.24 6.53 -1.82
CA TRP A 178 -1.99 6.29 -0.60
C TRP A 178 -1.49 7.18 0.53
N ALA A 179 -2.39 7.55 1.43
CA ALA A 179 -2.09 8.33 2.59
C ALA A 179 -2.56 7.61 3.85
N ILE A 180 -1.62 7.26 4.72
CA ILE A 180 -1.83 6.60 6.00
C ILE A 180 -1.82 7.68 7.09
N SER A 181 -2.80 7.64 8.00
CA SER A 181 -2.90 8.55 9.13
C SER A 181 -3.53 7.84 10.33
N SER A 182 -3.24 8.29 11.54
CA SER A 182 -3.93 7.76 12.72
C SER A 182 -5.33 8.37 12.84
N GLY A 183 -6.32 7.49 13.06
CA GLY A 183 -7.74 7.82 13.17
C GLY A 183 -8.15 8.54 14.46
N SER A 184 -7.25 8.71 15.44
CA SER A 184 -7.60 9.37 16.71
C SER A 184 -7.90 10.87 16.57
N TYR A 185 -7.84 11.45 15.36
CA TYR A 185 -8.16 12.84 15.12
C TYR A 185 -9.67 13.12 15.09
N GLN A 186 -10.52 12.13 14.77
CA GLN A 186 -11.94 12.40 14.51
C GLN A 186 -12.90 12.22 15.70
N GLU A 187 -12.54 11.48 16.76
CA GLU A 187 -13.53 11.11 17.78
C GLU A 187 -13.54 11.94 19.06
N SER A 188 -12.49 12.72 19.36
CA SER A 188 -12.48 13.55 20.56
C SER A 188 -12.95 14.97 20.27
N GLY A 189 -14.28 15.16 20.15
CA GLY A 189 -14.94 16.46 20.24
C GLY A 189 -14.70 17.23 21.55
N LEU A 190 -13.89 16.66 22.47
CA LEU A 190 -13.42 17.27 23.70
C LEU A 190 -11.94 16.95 23.91
N GLY A 191 -11.06 17.87 23.51
CA GLY A 191 -9.94 18.33 24.33
C GLY A 191 -8.90 17.32 24.85
N GLN A 192 -8.74 16.13 24.27
CA GLN A 192 -7.58 15.30 24.57
C GLN A 192 -6.51 15.53 23.50
N GLU A 193 -5.71 16.58 23.72
CA GLU A 193 -4.45 16.83 23.01
C GLU A 193 -3.47 15.69 23.31
N SER A 194 -3.63 14.55 22.64
CA SER A 194 -2.49 13.69 22.42
C SER A 194 -1.53 14.47 21.53
N ARG A 195 -0.57 15.13 22.18
CA ARG A 195 0.67 15.62 21.58
C ARG A 195 1.34 14.42 20.95
N ARG A 196 0.88 14.00 19.77
CA ARG A 196 1.47 12.86 19.09
C ARG A 196 2.87 13.29 18.70
N MET A 197 3.81 12.76 19.46
CA MET A 197 5.22 12.75 19.10
C MET A 197 5.34 12.07 17.73
N ALA A 198 6.50 12.25 17.11
CA ALA A 198 6.91 11.40 16.00
C ALA A 198 6.59 9.92 16.29
N PRO A 199 6.30 9.11 15.26
CA PRO A 199 6.00 7.69 15.47
C PRO A 199 7.13 7.01 16.25
N SER A 200 6.78 6.11 17.16
CA SER A 200 7.71 5.15 17.72
C SER A 200 8.19 4.19 16.62
N GLN A 201 9.25 3.45 16.89
CA GLN A 201 9.72 2.40 15.99
C GLN A 201 8.62 1.37 15.69
N GLU A 202 7.90 0.93 16.72
CA GLU A 202 6.82 -0.04 16.60
C GLU A 202 5.61 0.50 15.79
N GLN A 203 5.28 1.79 15.95
CA GLN A 203 4.28 2.44 15.09
C GLN A 203 4.74 2.46 13.64
N TRP A 204 6.01 2.79 13.39
CA TRP A 204 6.59 2.80 12.05
C TRP A 204 6.54 1.43 11.39
N GLU A 205 6.91 0.37 12.11
CA GLU A 205 6.84 -1.02 11.61
C GLU A 205 5.42 -1.39 11.17
N CYS A 206 4.40 -1.00 11.94
CA CYS A 206 3.00 -1.18 11.53
C CYS A 206 2.65 -0.40 10.25
N TYR A 207 3.10 0.85 10.14
CA TYR A 207 2.83 1.66 8.95
C TYR A 207 3.54 1.12 7.71
N GLU A 208 4.75 0.58 7.85
CA GLU A 208 5.43 -0.09 6.75
C GLU A 208 4.74 -1.39 6.33
N MET A 209 4.24 -2.19 7.27
CA MET A 209 3.45 -3.38 6.92
C MET A 209 2.21 -3.00 6.09
N ILE A 210 1.46 -1.98 6.53
CA ILE A 210 0.34 -1.43 5.75
C ILE A 210 0.83 -0.97 4.37
N ALA A 211 1.93 -0.23 4.30
CA ALA A 211 2.45 0.28 3.04
C ALA A 211 2.89 -0.84 2.07
N ARG A 212 3.39 -1.97 2.58
CA ARG A 212 3.70 -3.15 1.75
C ARG A 212 2.41 -3.78 1.20
N HIS A 213 1.41 -4.01 2.05
CA HIS A 213 0.10 -4.53 1.62
C HIS A 213 -0.55 -3.66 0.54
N LEU A 214 -0.39 -2.34 0.64
CA LEU A 214 -0.87 -1.40 -0.37
C LEU A 214 -0.18 -1.58 -1.72
N LEU A 215 1.13 -1.84 -1.73
CA LEU A 215 1.91 -1.97 -2.95
C LEU A 215 1.92 -3.38 -3.54
N GLU A 216 1.55 -4.39 -2.76
CA GLU A 216 1.37 -5.74 -3.25
C GLU A 216 0.23 -5.79 -4.28
N SER A 217 0.45 -6.53 -5.36
CA SER A 217 -0.61 -6.91 -6.29
C SER A 217 -1.05 -8.32 -5.93
N SER A 218 -2.34 -8.63 -6.08
CA SER A 218 -2.83 -10.01 -6.00
C SER A 218 -2.24 -10.73 -7.20
N THR A 219 -1.06 -11.31 -7.02
CA THR A 219 -0.50 -12.20 -8.04
C THR A 219 -1.19 -13.55 -7.88
N GLU A 220 -2.42 -13.65 -8.38
CA GLU A 220 -3.04 -14.92 -8.70
C GLU A 220 -3.22 -14.99 -10.22
N GLU A 221 -2.12 -15.18 -10.95
CA GLU A 221 -2.17 -15.77 -12.28
C GLU A 221 -1.05 -16.81 -12.44
N GLN A 222 -1.51 -18.06 -12.65
CA GLN A 222 -0.90 -19.14 -13.43
C GLN A 222 0.20 -20.00 -12.78
N ASP A 223 -0.19 -20.82 -11.80
CA ASP A 223 0.26 -22.22 -11.78
C ASP A 223 -0.72 -23.07 -12.62
N THR A 224 -0.68 -22.91 -13.94
CA THR A 224 -1.21 -23.93 -14.87
C THR A 224 -0.38 -23.90 -16.14
N GLU A 225 0.05 -25.10 -16.57
CA GLU A 225 0.82 -25.41 -17.79
C GLU A 225 2.35 -25.23 -17.74
N ALA A 226 2.99 -26.04 -16.90
CA ALA A 226 4.26 -26.68 -17.27
C ALA A 226 4.14 -28.20 -17.07
N GLY A 227 3.39 -28.82 -17.97
CA GLY A 227 3.15 -30.26 -18.00
C GLY A 227 2.76 -30.76 -19.39
N GLU A 228 3.21 -30.09 -20.46
CA GLU A 228 3.32 -30.74 -21.76
C GLU A 228 4.46 -31.74 -21.67
N ALA A 229 4.12 -32.97 -21.27
CA ALA A 229 4.92 -34.13 -21.60
C ALA A 229 4.90 -34.25 -23.12
N GLU A 230 6.03 -33.87 -23.73
CA GLU A 230 6.47 -34.22 -25.06
C GLU A 230 6.18 -35.71 -25.31
N LYS A 231 5.05 -35.98 -25.99
CA LYS A 231 4.72 -37.32 -26.47
C LYS A 231 5.26 -37.41 -27.88
N ASP A 232 6.41 -38.08 -27.99
CA ASP A 232 6.99 -38.55 -29.24
C ASP A 232 5.89 -39.09 -30.18
N PRO A 233 5.88 -38.73 -31.47
CA PRO A 233 5.05 -39.42 -32.44
C PRO A 233 5.58 -40.83 -32.65
N GLU A 234 4.84 -41.83 -32.16
CA GLU A 234 5.02 -43.23 -32.55
C GLU A 234 4.88 -43.37 -34.08
N PRO A 235 5.74 -44.18 -34.72
CA PRO A 235 5.72 -44.39 -36.17
C PRO A 235 4.55 -45.29 -36.59
N GLU A 236 3.88 -44.92 -37.69
CA GLU A 236 2.89 -45.80 -38.31
C GLU A 236 3.53 -47.11 -38.84
N PRO A 237 2.84 -48.25 -38.70
CA PRO A 237 3.34 -49.55 -39.12
C PRO A 237 3.24 -49.74 -40.64
N SER A 238 4.38 -49.99 -41.29
CA SER A 238 4.44 -50.52 -42.65
C SER A 238 4.21 -52.03 -42.61
N GLU A 239 2.96 -52.47 -42.74
CA GLU A 239 2.62 -53.87 -43.03
C GLU A 239 2.45 -54.06 -44.54
N GLY A 240 3.23 -54.97 -45.11
CA GLY A 240 3.10 -55.34 -46.53
C GLY A 240 4.21 -56.24 -47.08
N GLU A 241 4.79 -57.14 -46.27
CA GLU A 241 5.59 -58.25 -46.80
C GLU A 241 4.66 -59.40 -47.19
N ASN A 242 4.48 -59.57 -48.49
CA ASN A 242 3.86 -60.76 -49.08
C ASN A 242 4.92 -61.83 -49.32
N GLN A 243 4.69 -62.97 -48.68
CA GLN A 243 5.08 -64.35 -49.02
C GLN A 243 6.58 -64.71 -49.10
N PRO A 244 6.91 -65.85 -48.48
CA PRO A 244 7.28 -66.97 -49.33
C PRO A 244 6.61 -68.27 -48.87
N ASP A 245 6.22 -69.11 -49.83
CA ASP A 245 6.29 -70.56 -49.64
C ASP A 245 6.51 -71.26 -50.98
N SER A 246 7.74 -71.79 -51.08
CA SER A 246 8.08 -73.17 -51.45
C SER A 246 7.32 -73.86 -52.61
N GLU A 247 8.02 -74.19 -53.69
CA GLU A 247 8.49 -75.57 -53.99
C GLU A 247 9.03 -75.75 -55.43
N SER A 248 9.97 -76.70 -55.52
CA SER A 248 10.34 -77.55 -56.68
C SER A 248 11.23 -76.96 -57.79
N SER A 249 12.52 -77.32 -57.67
CA SER A 249 13.30 -78.21 -58.56
C SER A 249 12.85 -78.38 -60.02
N GLU A 250 13.78 -78.11 -60.95
CA GLU A 250 14.32 -78.97 -62.04
C GLU A 250 15.08 -78.06 -63.02
N GLU A 251 16.39 -78.24 -63.22
CA GLU A 251 16.98 -78.89 -64.41
C GLU A 251 16.45 -78.28 -65.73
N SER A 252 17.23 -77.75 -66.66
CA SER A 252 18.47 -78.26 -67.24
C SER A 252 19.19 -77.16 -68.03
N SER A 253 20.40 -77.52 -68.40
CA SER A 253 21.43 -76.86 -69.20
C SER A 253 21.10 -76.61 -70.70
N GLU A 254 21.92 -75.74 -71.32
CA GLU A 254 22.27 -75.67 -72.76
C GLU A 254 21.19 -75.15 -73.75
N GLN A 255 21.46 -74.45 -74.86
CA GLN A 255 22.62 -73.92 -75.60
C GLN A 255 22.00 -72.90 -76.60
N SER A 256 22.59 -71.71 -76.78
CA SER A 256 23.13 -71.21 -78.06
C SER A 256 22.43 -71.61 -79.38
N ASN A 257 22.03 -70.56 -80.13
CA ASN A 257 21.64 -70.46 -81.55
C ASN A 257 20.25 -70.95 -81.99
#